data_AF-A0A942QQ04-F1
#
_entry.id   AF-A0A942QQ04-F1
#
_cell.length_a   1.000
_cell.length_b   1.000
_cell.length_c   1.000
_cell.angle_alpha   90.00
_cell.angle_beta   90.00
_cell.angle_gamma   90.00
#
_symmetry.space_group_name_H-M   'P 1'
#
loop_
_entity.id
_entity.type
_entity.pdbx_description
1 polymer ?
#
loop_
_entity_poly.entity_id
_entity_poly.type
_entity_poly.pdbx_seq_one_letter_code
_entity_poly.pdbx_strand_id
1 'polypeptide(L)' 'MTDPAYQRLGLPETASPYAVLRAAVRALHPDTRAVRGFRAARKRFYRQMLCAHAARQAAGDEPTG' A
#
# COMPACT_ATOMS: atom_id res chain seq x y z
N MET A 1 -3.58 13.59 -3.75
CA MET A 1 -2.22 13.38 -3.23
C MET A 1 -2.08 11.93 -2.79
N THR A 2 -1.16 11.18 -3.40
CA THR A 2 -0.85 9.79 -3.00
C THR A 2 -0.01 9.78 -1.73
N ASP A 3 -0.27 8.84 -0.82
CA ASP A 3 0.46 8.70 0.44
C ASP A 3 1.97 8.49 0.22
N PRO A 4 2.86 9.20 0.94
CA PRO A 4 4.31 9.12 0.73
C PRO A 4 4.89 7.75 1.11
N ALA A 5 4.28 7.00 2.04
CA ALA A 5 4.71 5.64 2.34
C ALA A 5 4.38 4.69 1.17
N TYR A 6 3.27 4.92 0.46
CA TYR A 6 2.93 4.18 -0.75
C TYR A 6 3.92 4.47 -1.89
N GLN A 7 4.35 5.73 -2.08
CA GLN A 7 5.34 6.07 -3.10
C GLN A 7 6.68 5.34 -2.90
N ARG A 8 7.10 5.14 -1.64
CA ARG A 8 8.32 4.38 -1.29
C ARG A 8 8.22 2.90 -1.63
N LEU A 9 7.02 2.35 -1.85
CA LEU A 9 6.85 0.96 -2.29
C LEU A 9 7.28 0.76 -3.75
N GLY A 10 7.38 1.83 -4.55
CA GLY A 10 7.88 1.76 -5.94
C GLY A 10 7.04 0.89 -6.87
N LEU A 11 5.73 0.80 -6.61
CA LEU A 11 4.84 -0.09 -7.36
C LEU A 11 4.33 0.56 -8.65
N PRO A 12 4.22 -0.22 -9.75
CA PRO A 12 3.55 0.24 -10.96
C PRO A 12 2.03 0.41 -10.71
N GLU A 13 1.39 1.24 -11.53
CA GLU A 13 -0.04 1.54 -11.40
C GLU A 13 -0.93 0.33 -11.74
N THR A 14 -0.45 -0.52 -12.65
CA THR A 14 -1.08 -1.79 -13.04
C THR A 14 -0.84 -2.93 -12.03
N ALA A 15 -0.16 -2.66 -10.90
CA ALA A 15 0.09 -3.68 -9.89
C ALA A 15 -1.22 -4.22 -9.32
N SER A 16 -1.30 -5.53 -9.10
CA SER A 16 -2.44 -6.11 -8.39
C SER A 16 -2.48 -5.63 -6.92
N PRO A 17 -3.68 -5.46 -6.31
CA PRO A 17 -3.81 -5.23 -4.87
C PRO A 17 -3.01 -6.22 -3.99
N TYR A 18 -2.85 -7.47 -4.43
CA TYR A 18 -2.03 -8.45 -3.73
C TYR A 18 -0.53 -8.10 -3.75
N ALA A 19 -0.03 -7.57 -4.87
CA ALA A 19 1.34 -7.09 -4.98
C ALA A 19 1.59 -5.90 -4.05
N VAL A 20 0.60 -5.00 -3.91
CA VAL A 20 0.62 -3.88 -2.96
C VAL A 20 0.74 -4.39 -1.52
N LEU A 21 -0.08 -5.36 -1.14
CA LEU A 21 0.00 -5.98 0.19
C LEU A 21 1.35 -6.65 0.42
N ARG A 22 1.88 -7.38 -0.56
CA ARG A 22 3.18 -8.05 -0.44
C ARG A 22 4.32 -7.05 -0.26
N ALA A 23 4.31 -5.94 -1.00
CA ALA A 23 5.30 -4.87 -0.85
C ALA A 23 5.16 -4.17 0.51
N ALA A 24 3.95 -3.84 0.94
CA ALA A 24 3.67 -3.25 2.26
C ALA A 24 4.16 -4.17 3.40
N VAL A 25 3.94 -5.48 3.30
CA VAL A 25 4.44 -6.47 4.27
C VAL A 25 5.97 -6.56 4.28
N ARG A 26 6.62 -6.37 3.13
CA ARG A 26 8.10 -6.35 3.02
C ARG A 26 8.71 -5.05 3.53
N ALA A 27 7.99 -3.93 3.43
CA ALA A 27 8.42 -2.64 3.96
C ALA A 27 8.43 -2.61 5.50
N LEU A 28 7.65 -3.46 6.17
CA LEU A 28 7.70 -3.60 7.63
C LEU A 28 8.85 -4.52 8.07
N HIS A 29 9.62 -4.05 9.06
CA HIS A 29 10.66 -4.85 9.70
C HIS A 29 10.08 -6.14 10.31
N PRO A 30 10.77 -7.30 10.18
CA PRO A 30 10.34 -8.58 10.78
C PRO A 30 9.95 -8.46 12.25
N ASP A 31 10.71 -7.71 13.05
CA ASP A 31 10.45 -7.56 14.48
C ASP A 31 9.15 -6.80 14.75
N THR A 32 8.90 -5.73 13.97
CA THR A 32 7.62 -5.00 14.03
C THR A 32 6.43 -5.88 13.62
N ARG A 33 6.65 -6.89 12.76
CA ARG A 33 5.64 -7.88 12.37
C ARG A 33 5.43 -8.96 13.44
N ALA A 34 6.47 -9.34 14.16
CA ALA A 34 6.41 -10.32 15.23
C ALA A 34 5.63 -9.80 16.46
N VAL A 35 5.68 -8.50 16.74
CA VAL A 35 4.97 -7.90 17.89
C VAL A 35 3.45 -8.07 17.73
N ARG A 36 2.83 -8.87 18.61
CA ARG A 36 1.37 -9.15 18.55
C ARG A 36 0.52 -7.90 18.80
N GLY A 37 0.99 -6.98 19.65
CA GLY A 37 0.28 -5.72 19.97
C GLY A 37 0.05 -4.80 18.77
N PHE A 38 0.89 -4.88 17.74
CA PHE A 38 0.77 -4.04 16.55
C PHE A 38 -0.19 -4.59 15.49
N ARG A 39 -0.94 -5.68 15.77
CA ARG A 39 -1.88 -6.26 14.79
C ARG A 39 -2.89 -5.24 14.25
N ALA A 40 -3.44 -4.38 15.09
CA ALA A 40 -4.39 -3.36 14.67
C ALA A 40 -3.72 -2.29 13.79
N ALA A 41 -2.55 -1.81 14.20
CA ALA A 41 -1.76 -0.84 13.44
C ALA A 41 -1.35 -1.39 12.06
N ARG A 42 -0.88 -2.64 11.99
CA ARG A 42 -0.54 -3.30 10.73
C ARG A 42 -1.74 -3.41 9.78
N LYS A 43 -2.91 -3.79 10.28
CA LYS A 43 -4.13 -3.84 9.47
C LYS A 43 -4.51 -2.47 8.92
N ARG A 44 -4.39 -1.40 9.72
CA ARG A 44 -4.64 -0.03 9.27
C ARG A 44 -3.65 0.38 8.17
N PHE A 45 -2.37 0.10 8.37
CA PHE A 45 -1.33 0.37 7.37
C PHE A 45 -1.62 -0.32 6.03
N TYR A 46 -1.96 -1.62 6.04
CA TYR A 46 -2.31 -2.34 4.82
C TYR A 46 -3.52 -1.76 4.10
N ARG A 47 -4.56 -1.36 4.85
CA ARG A 47 -5.74 -0.69 4.27
C ARG A 47 -5.38 0.65 3.65
N GLN A 48 -4.54 1.46 4.30
CA GLN A 48 -4.09 2.73 3.75
C GLN A 48 -3.32 2.55 2.44
N MET A 49 -2.44 1.54 2.34
CA MET A 49 -1.73 1.23 1.10
C MET A 49 -2.67 0.82 -0.03
N LEU A 50 -3.70 0.02 0.28
CA LEU A 50 -4.72 -0.35 -0.71
C LEU A 50 -5.55 0.86 -1.16
N CYS A 51 -5.97 1.72 -0.23
CA CYS A 51 -6.70 2.95 -0.57
C CYS A 51 -5.85 3.90 -1.43
N ALA A 52 -4.57 4.08 -1.08
CA ALA A 52 -3.65 4.92 -1.85
C ALA A 52 -3.43 4.36 -3.27
N HIS A 53 -3.35 3.04 -3.41
CA HIS A 53 -3.25 2.38 -4.71
C HIS A 53 -4.52 2.54 -5.54
N ALA A 54 -5.70 2.34 -4.94
CA ALA A 54 -6.97 2.54 -5.62
C ALA A 54 -7.15 4.00 -6.07
N ALA A 55 -6.80 4.97 -5.23
CA ALA A 55 -6.83 6.38 -5.60
C ALA A 55 -5.86 6.71 -6.73
N ARG A 56 -4.69 6.05 -6.79
CA ARG A 56 -3.73 6.20 -7.88
C ARG A 56 -4.22 5.55 -9.17
N GLN A 57 -4.81 4.36 -9.11
CA GLN A 57 -5.43 3.72 -10.27
C GLN A 57 -6.56 4.59 -10.82
N ALA A 58 -7.45 5.11 -9.98
CA ALA A 58 -8.54 5.99 -10.41
C ALA A 58 -8.05 7.30 -11.04
N ALA A 59 -6.91 7.85 -10.59
CA ALA A 59 -6.29 9.03 -11.20
C ALA A 59 -5.57 8.72 -12.53
N GLY A 60 -5.05 7.49 -12.69
CA GLY A 60 -4.48 7.03 -13.97
C GLY A 60 -5.53 6.59 -14.99
N ASP A 61 -6.75 6.29 -14.53
CA ASP A 61 -7.91 5.93 -15.34
C ASP A 61 -8.73 7.16 -15.79
N GLU A 62 -8.29 8.39 -15.46
CA GLU A 62 -8.89 9.60 -16.07
C GLU A 62 -8.75 9.46 -17.59
N PRO A 63 -9.87 9.32 -18.33
CA PRO A 63 -9.80 9.16 -19.76
C PRO A 63 -9.23 10.47 -20.29
N THR A 64 -8.05 10.40 -20.89
CA THR A 64 -7.61 11.45 -21.79
C THR A 64 -8.56 11.39 -22.99
N GLY A 65 -9.68 12.11 -22.90
CA GLY A 65 -10.75 12.19 -23.87
C GLY A 65 -11.34 13.58 -23.91
#